data_AF-A0A1S2N3M2-F1
#
_entry.id   AF-A0A1S2N3M2-F1
#
_cell.length_a   1.000
_cell.length_b   1.000
_cell.length_c   1.000
_cell.angle_alpha   90.00
_cell.angle_beta   90.00
_cell.angle_gamma   90.00
#
_symmetry.space_group_name_H-M   'P 1'
#
loop_
_entity.id
_entity.type
_entity.pdbx_description
1 polymer ?
#
loop_
_entity_poly.entity_id
_entity_poly.type
_entity_poly.pdbx_seq_one_letter_code
_entity_poly.pdbx_strand_id
1 'polypeptide(L)'
;MTQPQFAKLILASSIALALAACGSSSDDHHPETPPTTPPPPAATVGDVVALTASNRLVSFDRATPTTIRTNVLVTGLQSGENLVGIDVRPADGMLYGVGSTGRLYTLDAATGAATNKSRLSADAADTTEPFTALAGTSFGVDFNPMADRLRIVGNTGQSLRINVDSGATTTDGSINGGAANTAISASAYTNSFAGTGSTTLYGIDGANSTLYAQNPPNDGTLAKPVPLGVTIGAANGFDIDARTNMGYMVATVGGARNLYGVNLAATSAPTTLIGALGVTEDIRGIALRAVAAPVILGLADDNRLLGFKVGSPNTIDTNVAITGLAGGETLVGIDVRPKDGMLYGLTSNARLVTIDPATGAATVKATLAADGADTTAPYTAMQGTAFAVDFNPVADRLRVISDSGQSLRINVDTGATTTDGNINRAGVAPRVVAAAYTNSIPTPASTQLFDVDGASSVLALQNPPNDGTLVDVGPLGVTVAGAGAMDIGGGENGLVLAALRTTAGGPSSLYRVNLGTGAATPVNGAATPATSVIGTGSGNGGPGVRDIAIWLR
;
A
#
# COMPACT_ATOMS: atom_id res chain seq x y z
N MET A 1 -62.68 7.14 44.17
CA MET A 1 -63.05 8.36 43.43
C MET A 1 -61.89 8.68 42.48
N THR A 2 -62.14 8.45 41.18
CA THR A 2 -61.62 9.20 40.02
C THR A 2 -60.18 9.76 40.04
N GLN A 3 -59.28 9.16 39.24
CA GLN A 3 -58.46 9.93 38.28
C GLN A 3 -59.40 10.48 37.18
N PRO A 4 -59.08 11.48 36.31
CA PRO A 4 -57.77 11.91 35.74
C PRO A 4 -57.67 13.48 35.63
N GLN A 5 -56.70 14.19 35.03
CA GLN A 5 -56.40 14.32 33.58
C GLN A 5 -55.19 15.23 33.31
N PHE A 6 -54.46 14.86 32.26
CA PHE A 6 -53.50 15.65 31.47
C PHE A 6 -54.16 16.81 30.70
N ALA A 7 -53.40 17.90 30.48
CA ALA A 7 -53.44 18.71 29.24
C ALA A 7 -52.06 19.39 29.06
N LYS A 8 -51.22 18.91 28.13
CA LYS A 8 -51.06 19.37 26.72
C LYS A 8 -50.27 20.70 26.57
N LEU A 9 -48.99 20.53 26.21
CA LEU A 9 -48.28 21.08 25.05
C LEU A 9 -48.84 22.36 24.39
N ILE A 10 -47.98 23.38 24.19
CA ILE A 10 -47.77 24.07 22.91
C ILE A 10 -46.38 24.74 22.91
N LEU A 11 -45.70 24.53 21.79
CA LEU A 11 -44.44 25.06 21.29
C LEU A 11 -44.69 26.41 20.59
N ALA A 12 -43.86 27.45 20.79
CA ALA A 12 -43.46 28.35 19.70
C ALA A 12 -42.45 29.43 20.16
N SER A 13 -41.51 29.66 19.26
CA SER A 13 -40.31 30.46 19.32
C SER A 13 -40.50 31.98 19.34
N SER A 14 -39.42 32.66 19.70
CA SER A 14 -38.90 33.92 19.12
C SER A 14 -39.50 35.26 19.56
N ILE A 15 -38.66 36.17 20.07
CA ILE A 15 -38.13 37.35 19.35
C ILE A 15 -37.35 38.23 20.34
N ALA A 16 -36.18 38.69 19.90
CA ALA A 16 -35.34 39.66 20.58
C ALA A 16 -36.02 41.04 20.65
N LEU A 17 -35.87 41.75 21.76
CA LEU A 17 -36.07 43.20 21.82
C LEU A 17 -35.00 43.82 22.72
N ALA A 18 -34.18 44.67 22.12
CA ALA A 18 -33.22 45.52 22.81
C ALA A 18 -33.97 46.58 23.63
N LEU A 19 -33.56 46.75 24.89
CA LEU A 19 -33.94 47.92 25.69
C LEU A 19 -32.66 48.55 26.26
N ALA A 20 -32.34 49.72 25.72
CA ALA A 20 -31.37 50.63 26.31
C ALA A 20 -32.01 51.27 27.56
N ALA A 21 -31.32 51.20 28.69
CA ALA A 21 -31.59 52.03 29.85
C ALA A 21 -30.26 52.51 30.44
N CYS A 22 -30.10 53.83 30.52
CA CYS A 22 -29.00 54.51 31.15
C CYS A 22 -29.14 54.43 32.68
N GLY A 23 -28.04 54.22 33.39
CA GLY A 23 -28.00 54.26 34.85
C GLY A 23 -26.56 54.30 35.38
N SER A 24 -26.11 55.51 35.67
CA SER A 24 -24.76 55.87 36.14
C SER A 24 -24.42 55.24 37.50
N SER A 25 -23.28 54.55 37.58
CA SER A 25 -22.44 54.49 38.79
C SER A 25 -21.05 54.04 38.37
N SER A 26 -20.06 54.88 38.65
CA SER A 26 -18.65 54.61 38.44
C SER A 26 -18.19 53.44 39.29
N ASP A 27 -17.78 52.35 38.65
CA ASP A 27 -16.85 51.34 39.17
C ASP A 27 -16.29 50.57 37.97
N ASP A 28 -15.05 50.89 37.57
CA ASP A 28 -14.30 50.17 36.54
C ASP A 28 -13.91 48.79 37.07
N HIS A 29 -14.83 47.83 36.98
CA HIS A 29 -14.55 46.40 37.05
C HIS A 29 -15.20 45.76 35.82
N HIS A 30 -14.47 45.72 34.71
CA HIS A 30 -14.77 44.79 33.63
C HIS A 30 -14.70 43.37 34.20
N PRO A 31 -15.80 42.59 34.20
CA PRO A 31 -15.65 41.15 34.33
C PRO A 31 -15.00 40.68 33.04
N GLU A 32 -13.68 40.42 33.08
CA GLU A 32 -13.03 39.65 32.03
C GLU A 32 -13.82 38.34 31.87
N THR A 33 -14.42 38.14 30.70
CA THR A 33 -14.92 36.83 30.30
C THR A 33 -13.77 35.84 30.49
N PRO A 34 -13.96 34.74 31.25
CA PRO A 34 -12.91 33.76 31.43
C PRO A 34 -12.36 33.36 30.06
N PRO A 35 -11.04 33.31 29.85
CA PRO A 35 -10.49 32.86 28.59
C PRO A 35 -11.04 31.47 28.32
N THR A 36 -11.82 31.33 27.24
CA THR A 36 -12.25 30.02 26.78
C THR A 36 -10.99 29.30 26.34
N THR A 37 -10.48 28.40 27.19
CA THR A 37 -9.40 27.48 26.84
C THR A 37 -9.75 26.87 25.48
N PRO A 38 -8.89 26.99 24.45
CA PRO A 38 -9.08 26.27 23.21
C PRO A 38 -9.35 24.80 23.54
N PRO A 39 -10.32 24.14 22.88
CA PRO A 39 -10.51 22.70 23.04
C PRO A 39 -9.14 22.01 22.90
N PRO A 40 -8.82 21.03 23.75
CA PRO A 40 -7.60 20.25 23.60
C PRO A 40 -7.48 19.80 22.14
N PRO A 41 -6.30 19.88 21.51
CA PRO A 41 -6.10 19.35 20.17
C PRO A 41 -6.66 17.93 20.11
N ALA A 42 -7.49 17.63 19.11
CA ALA A 42 -7.99 16.27 18.92
C ALA A 42 -6.78 15.33 18.84
N ALA A 43 -6.78 14.29 19.66
CA ALA A 43 -5.69 13.33 19.70
C ALA A 43 -5.54 12.69 18.31
N THR A 44 -4.35 12.81 17.72
CA THR A 44 -4.06 12.24 16.39
C THR A 44 -3.87 10.73 16.53
N VAL A 45 -4.67 9.93 15.81
CA VAL A 45 -4.53 8.48 15.77
C VAL A 45 -3.13 8.10 15.23
N GLY A 46 -2.44 7.20 15.93
CA GLY A 46 -1.15 6.66 15.51
C GLY A 46 -1.22 5.79 14.25
N ASP A 47 -0.09 5.33 13.74
CA ASP A 47 -0.03 4.49 12.54
C ASP A 47 -0.48 3.03 12.74
N VAL A 48 -0.66 2.59 14.00
CA VAL A 48 -1.28 1.32 14.36
C VAL A 48 -2.49 1.56 15.25
N VAL A 49 -3.57 0.81 15.01
CA VAL A 49 -4.72 0.68 15.90
C VAL A 49 -4.76 -0.73 16.45
N ALA A 50 -4.91 -0.89 17.75
CA ALA A 50 -5.05 -2.17 18.44
C ALA A 50 -6.42 -2.27 19.11
N LEU A 51 -7.05 -3.43 19.00
CA LEU A 51 -8.29 -3.77 19.69
C LEU A 51 -7.97 -4.46 21.02
N THR A 52 -8.43 -3.90 22.14
CA THR A 52 -8.27 -4.52 23.46
C THR A 52 -9.41 -5.48 23.79
N ALA A 53 -9.17 -6.35 24.78
CA ALA A 53 -10.19 -7.27 25.29
C ALA A 53 -11.45 -6.58 25.85
N SER A 54 -11.36 -5.31 26.28
CA SER A 54 -12.50 -4.53 26.78
C SER A 54 -13.20 -3.68 25.69
N ASN A 55 -13.02 -4.00 24.41
CA ASN A 55 -13.52 -3.24 23.26
C ASN A 55 -13.03 -1.77 23.26
N ARG A 56 -11.75 -1.53 23.54
CA ARG A 56 -11.13 -0.23 23.29
C ARG A 56 -10.30 -0.26 22.01
N LEU A 57 -10.28 0.85 21.30
CA LEU A 57 -9.31 1.12 20.25
C LEU A 57 -8.18 1.94 20.87
N VAL A 58 -7.00 1.35 20.88
CA VAL A 58 -5.76 2.00 21.32
C VAL A 58 -4.92 2.27 20.08
N SER A 59 -4.39 3.48 19.91
CA SER A 59 -3.44 3.76 18.83
C SER A 59 -2.07 4.18 19.35
N PHE A 60 -1.04 3.87 18.58
CA PHE A 60 0.37 4.19 18.85
C PHE A 60 1.12 4.25 17.52
N ASP A 61 2.34 4.77 17.53
CA ASP A 61 3.23 4.66 16.37
C ASP A 61 4.20 3.51 16.54
N ARG A 62 4.46 2.76 15.46
CA ARG A 62 5.47 1.68 15.43
C ARG A 62 6.86 2.15 15.90
N ALA A 63 7.21 3.41 15.63
CA ALA A 63 8.49 4.00 16.05
C ALA A 63 8.58 4.28 17.57
N THR A 64 7.43 4.44 18.24
CA THR A 64 7.35 4.77 19.67
C THR A 64 6.19 4.02 20.34
N PRO A 65 6.18 2.67 20.35
CA PRO A 65 5.01 1.87 20.71
C PRO A 65 4.59 2.03 22.18
N THR A 66 5.50 2.46 23.05
CA THR A 66 5.21 2.74 24.46
C THR A 66 4.33 3.98 24.65
N THR A 67 4.34 4.92 23.70
CA THR A 67 3.54 6.15 23.76
C THR A 67 2.17 5.93 23.11
N ILE A 68 1.14 5.79 23.93
CA ILE A 68 -0.24 5.67 23.46
C ILE A 68 -0.76 7.03 23.02
N ARG A 69 -1.24 7.10 21.78
CA ARG A 69 -1.78 8.32 21.15
C ARG A 69 -3.28 8.48 21.38
N THR A 70 -4.05 7.39 21.26
CA THR A 70 -5.49 7.37 21.58
C THR A 70 -5.84 6.11 22.36
N ASN A 71 -6.87 6.19 23.20
CA ASN A 71 -7.44 5.06 23.91
C ASN A 71 -8.93 5.32 24.16
N VAL A 72 -9.76 4.84 23.23
CA VAL A 72 -11.20 5.15 23.19
C VAL A 72 -12.03 3.88 23.31
N LEU A 73 -13.10 3.93 24.09
CA LEU A 73 -14.07 2.83 24.17
C LEU A 73 -14.89 2.79 22.88
N VAL A 74 -15.08 1.60 22.32
CA VAL A 74 -15.98 1.44 21.19
C VAL A 74 -17.42 1.61 21.64
N THR A 75 -18.16 2.48 20.96
CA THR A 75 -19.59 2.76 21.19
C THR A 75 -20.40 2.41 19.95
N GLY A 76 -21.72 2.23 20.07
CA GLY A 76 -22.59 1.90 18.92
C GLY A 76 -22.66 0.41 18.57
N LEU A 77 -22.01 -0.47 19.34
CA LEU A 77 -22.16 -1.92 19.22
C LEU A 77 -23.56 -2.39 19.65
N GLN A 78 -23.98 -3.55 19.15
CA GLN A 78 -25.15 -4.23 19.69
C GLN A 78 -24.93 -4.56 21.19
N SER A 79 -25.98 -4.44 22.00
CA SER A 79 -25.92 -4.80 23.42
C SER A 79 -25.41 -6.23 23.62
N GLY A 80 -24.42 -6.39 24.50
CA GLY A 80 -23.79 -7.68 24.81
C GLY A 80 -22.80 -8.19 23.76
N GLU A 81 -22.52 -7.42 22.71
CA GLU A 81 -21.56 -7.78 21.68
C GLU A 81 -20.15 -7.28 22.01
N ASN A 82 -19.15 -8.11 21.67
CA ASN A 82 -17.75 -7.73 21.70
C ASN A 82 -17.17 -7.72 20.29
N LEU A 83 -16.19 -6.87 20.03
CA LEU A 83 -15.39 -7.02 18.82
C LEU A 83 -14.40 -8.19 18.99
N VAL A 84 -14.27 -8.98 17.93
CA VAL A 84 -13.38 -10.16 17.87
C VAL A 84 -12.14 -9.92 17.03
N GLY A 85 -12.14 -8.89 16.18
CA GLY A 85 -11.00 -8.47 15.37
C GLY A 85 -11.32 -7.20 14.60
N ILE A 86 -10.27 -6.57 14.07
CA ILE A 86 -10.32 -5.33 13.28
C ILE A 86 -9.34 -5.44 12.13
N ASP A 87 -9.64 -4.75 11.04
CA ASP A 87 -8.68 -4.49 9.96
C ASP A 87 -9.10 -3.28 9.12
N VAL A 88 -8.16 -2.63 8.42
CA VAL A 88 -8.44 -1.56 7.47
C VAL A 88 -8.65 -2.14 6.08
N ARG A 89 -9.78 -1.82 5.45
CA ARG A 89 -10.05 -2.24 4.07
C ARG A 89 -9.24 -1.41 3.08
N PRO A 90 -8.33 -1.99 2.29
CA PRO A 90 -7.48 -1.20 1.39
C PRO A 90 -8.25 -0.43 0.30
N ALA A 91 -9.43 -0.91 -0.10
CA ALA A 91 -10.24 -0.30 -1.15
C ALA A 91 -10.91 1.04 -0.74
N ASP A 92 -11.24 1.24 0.54
CA ASP A 92 -11.90 2.46 1.02
C ASP A 92 -11.15 3.17 2.17
N GLY A 93 -10.12 2.54 2.74
CA GLY A 93 -9.30 3.06 3.83
C GLY A 93 -10.01 3.11 5.19
N MET A 94 -11.21 2.54 5.31
CA MET A 94 -11.96 2.53 6.57
C MET A 94 -11.50 1.38 7.47
N LEU A 95 -11.48 1.62 8.78
CA LEU A 95 -11.29 0.57 9.78
C LEU A 95 -12.60 -0.20 9.96
N TYR A 96 -12.55 -1.52 9.77
CA TYR A 96 -13.67 -2.42 10.00
C TYR A 96 -13.46 -3.20 11.30
N GLY A 97 -14.56 -3.56 11.95
CA GLY A 97 -14.59 -4.45 13.09
C GLY A 97 -15.61 -5.56 12.93
N VAL A 98 -15.27 -6.75 13.41
CA VAL A 98 -16.16 -7.91 13.44
C VAL A 98 -16.70 -8.07 14.84
N GLY A 99 -18.01 -8.04 15.00
CA GLY A 99 -18.71 -8.32 16.25
C GLY A 99 -18.90 -9.81 16.50
N SER A 100 -18.94 -10.21 17.76
CA SER A 100 -19.09 -11.60 18.20
C SER A 100 -20.41 -12.25 17.79
N THR A 101 -21.40 -11.47 17.34
CA THR A 101 -22.68 -11.98 16.80
C THR A 101 -22.72 -11.97 15.26
N GLY A 102 -21.57 -11.75 14.61
CA GLY A 102 -21.43 -11.68 13.17
C GLY A 102 -21.86 -10.34 12.57
N ARG A 103 -21.95 -9.26 13.34
CA ARG A 103 -22.15 -7.92 12.76
C ARG A 103 -20.83 -7.35 12.28
N LEU A 104 -20.87 -6.67 11.13
CA LEU A 104 -19.75 -5.89 10.63
C LEU A 104 -19.99 -4.42 10.93
N TYR A 105 -18.94 -3.75 11.38
CA TYR A 105 -18.95 -2.33 11.69
C TYR A 105 -17.85 -1.62 10.92
N THR A 106 -18.09 -0.38 10.54
CA THR A 106 -17.01 0.59 10.33
C THR A 106 -16.76 1.30 11.67
N LEU A 107 -15.50 1.60 11.96
CA LEU A 107 -15.04 2.13 13.23
C LEU A 107 -14.27 3.44 13.00
N ASP A 108 -14.59 4.47 13.77
CA ASP A 108 -13.76 5.66 13.86
C ASP A 108 -12.69 5.45 14.94
N ALA A 109 -11.41 5.38 14.53
CA ALA A 109 -10.30 5.09 15.44
C ALA A 109 -9.97 6.23 16.42
N ALA A 110 -10.45 7.45 16.15
CA ALA A 110 -10.21 8.61 17.00
C ALA A 110 -11.25 8.73 18.12
N THR A 111 -12.49 8.34 17.85
CA THR A 111 -13.65 8.50 18.74
C THR A 111 -14.18 7.19 19.31
N GLY A 112 -13.91 6.06 18.64
CA GLY A 112 -14.47 4.75 18.97
C GLY A 112 -15.91 4.55 18.47
N ALA A 113 -16.46 5.48 17.68
CA ALA A 113 -17.81 5.31 17.15
C ALA A 113 -17.87 4.14 16.16
N ALA A 114 -18.74 3.16 16.41
CA ALA A 114 -19.04 2.06 15.50
C ALA A 114 -20.33 2.32 14.74
N THR A 115 -20.29 2.18 13.41
CA THR A 115 -21.46 2.24 12.54
C THR A 115 -21.70 0.87 11.91
N ASN A 116 -22.89 0.30 12.12
CA ASN A 116 -23.22 -1.00 11.52
C ASN A 116 -23.16 -0.92 9.98
N LYS A 117 -22.44 -1.85 9.36
CA LYS A 117 -22.28 -1.95 7.91
C LYS A 117 -23.19 -3.03 7.33
N SER A 118 -23.08 -4.24 7.86
CA SER A 118 -23.81 -5.42 7.41
C SER A 118 -23.77 -6.50 8.49
N ARG A 119 -24.24 -7.71 8.17
CA ARG A 119 -24.20 -8.87 9.06
C ARG A 119 -23.83 -10.11 8.26
N LEU A 120 -22.92 -10.92 8.81
CA LEU A 120 -22.54 -12.20 8.24
C LEU A 120 -23.79 -13.08 8.02
N SER A 121 -23.94 -13.56 6.81
CA SER A 121 -24.98 -14.48 6.37
C SER A 121 -24.39 -15.43 5.34
N ALA A 122 -24.82 -16.70 5.35
CA ALA A 122 -24.39 -17.66 4.33
C ALA A 122 -24.55 -17.08 2.92
N ASP A 123 -23.47 -17.16 2.13
CA ASP A 123 -23.54 -16.89 0.71
C ASP A 123 -24.43 -17.96 0.06
N ALA A 124 -25.44 -17.54 -0.70
CA ALA A 124 -26.35 -18.45 -1.40
C ALA A 124 -25.62 -19.31 -2.44
N ALA A 125 -24.43 -18.89 -2.90
CA ALA A 125 -23.58 -19.67 -3.79
C ALA A 125 -22.76 -20.75 -3.06
N ASP A 126 -22.64 -20.70 -1.73
CA ASP A 126 -22.00 -21.76 -0.94
C ASP A 126 -23.01 -22.86 -0.64
N THR A 127 -23.00 -23.90 -1.48
CA THR A 127 -23.86 -25.07 -1.33
C THR A 127 -23.18 -26.22 -0.60
N THR A 128 -21.96 -26.01 -0.09
CA THR A 128 -21.13 -27.05 0.52
C THR A 128 -21.21 -27.02 2.03
N GLU A 129 -20.79 -25.91 2.65
CA GLU A 129 -20.74 -25.75 4.11
C GLU A 129 -21.27 -24.36 4.50
N PRO A 130 -22.58 -24.10 4.32
CA PRO A 130 -23.13 -22.76 4.53
C PRO A 130 -22.79 -22.17 5.91
N PHE A 131 -22.37 -20.91 5.94
CA PHE A 131 -22.04 -20.23 7.19
C PHE A 131 -23.22 -20.23 8.19
N THR A 132 -22.93 -20.62 9.42
CA THR A 132 -23.92 -20.66 10.52
C THR A 132 -23.60 -19.64 11.60
N ALA A 133 -22.38 -19.67 12.14
CA ALA A 133 -21.89 -18.77 13.16
C ALA A 133 -20.35 -18.73 13.17
N LEU A 134 -19.78 -17.73 13.85
CA LEU A 134 -18.36 -17.73 14.19
C LEU A 134 -18.07 -18.85 15.19
N ALA A 135 -17.09 -19.70 14.88
CA ALA A 135 -16.66 -20.80 15.71
C ALA A 135 -15.28 -20.51 16.32
N GLY A 136 -15.19 -20.58 17.65
CA GLY A 136 -13.94 -20.35 18.38
C GLY A 136 -13.97 -19.13 19.29
N THR A 137 -12.79 -18.77 19.80
CA THR A 137 -12.59 -17.71 20.80
C THR A 137 -11.51 -16.70 20.41
N SER A 138 -10.71 -17.01 19.38
CA SER A 138 -9.67 -16.14 18.83
C SER A 138 -9.75 -16.19 17.31
N PHE A 139 -9.56 -15.05 16.66
CA PHE A 139 -9.75 -14.90 15.23
C PHE A 139 -8.68 -13.99 14.63
N GLY A 140 -8.05 -14.44 13.54
CA GLY A 140 -7.42 -13.53 12.58
C GLY A 140 -8.49 -12.89 11.70
N VAL A 141 -8.39 -11.58 11.49
CA VAL A 141 -9.32 -10.77 10.71
C VAL A 141 -8.49 -9.86 9.82
N ASP A 142 -8.60 -9.99 8.51
CA ASP A 142 -7.78 -9.21 7.56
C ASP A 142 -8.43 -9.16 6.17
N PHE A 143 -8.28 -8.06 5.44
CA PHE A 143 -8.77 -7.93 4.07
C PHE A 143 -7.77 -8.50 3.09
N ASN A 144 -8.24 -9.39 2.21
CA ASN A 144 -7.52 -9.64 0.97
C ASN A 144 -7.71 -8.43 0.03
N PRO A 145 -6.68 -7.61 -0.26
CA PRO A 145 -6.79 -6.43 -1.11
C PRO A 145 -7.04 -6.76 -2.59
N MET A 146 -6.62 -7.93 -3.07
CA MET A 146 -6.80 -8.34 -4.47
C MET A 146 -8.23 -8.78 -4.74
N ALA A 147 -8.79 -9.59 -3.83
CA ALA A 147 -10.17 -10.08 -3.94
C ALA A 147 -11.20 -9.09 -3.40
N ASP A 148 -10.74 -8.10 -2.62
CA ASP A 148 -11.57 -7.17 -1.85
C ASP A 148 -12.60 -7.92 -1.00
N ARG A 149 -12.09 -8.83 -0.16
CA ARG A 149 -12.88 -9.66 0.74
C ARG A 149 -12.23 -9.69 2.11
N LEU A 150 -13.04 -9.57 3.15
CA LEU A 150 -12.59 -9.79 4.51
C LEU A 150 -12.40 -11.30 4.73
N ARG A 151 -11.29 -11.67 5.34
CA ARG A 151 -10.93 -13.03 5.74
C ARG A 151 -11.05 -13.13 7.25
N ILE A 152 -11.70 -14.20 7.72
CA ILE A 152 -11.71 -14.57 9.14
C ILE A 152 -11.15 -15.98 9.25
N VAL A 153 -10.15 -16.17 10.10
CA VAL A 153 -9.61 -17.50 10.45
C VAL A 153 -9.70 -17.68 11.96
N GLY A 154 -10.46 -18.68 12.41
CA GLY A 154 -10.69 -18.97 13.81
C GLY A 154 -9.74 -20.03 14.38
N ASN A 155 -9.50 -19.98 15.68
CA ASN A 155 -8.64 -20.94 16.40
C ASN A 155 -9.16 -22.38 16.42
N THR A 156 -10.41 -22.63 16.01
CA THR A 156 -10.97 -23.98 15.82
C THR A 156 -10.83 -24.47 14.38
N GLY A 157 -10.13 -23.74 13.52
CA GLY A 157 -9.88 -24.08 12.13
C GLY A 157 -10.92 -23.57 11.14
N GLN A 158 -11.94 -22.82 11.58
CA GLN A 158 -12.89 -22.17 10.67
C GLN A 158 -12.16 -21.13 9.81
N SER A 159 -12.45 -21.12 8.51
CA SER A 159 -11.89 -20.16 7.55
C SER A 159 -13.02 -19.60 6.69
N LEU A 160 -13.18 -18.27 6.64
CA LEU A 160 -14.30 -17.60 6.00
C LEU A 160 -13.83 -16.52 5.03
N ARG A 161 -14.54 -16.33 3.92
CA ARG A 161 -14.43 -15.15 3.05
C ARG A 161 -15.74 -14.38 3.05
N ILE A 162 -15.65 -13.07 3.23
CA ILE A 162 -16.81 -12.22 3.44
C ILE A 162 -16.79 -11.04 2.46
N ASN A 163 -17.90 -10.82 1.78
CA ASN A 163 -18.20 -9.54 1.15
C ASN A 163 -18.81 -8.61 2.23
N VAL A 164 -18.06 -7.60 2.65
CA VAL A 164 -18.48 -6.73 3.76
C VAL A 164 -19.64 -5.81 3.42
N ASP A 165 -19.91 -5.55 2.14
CA ASP A 165 -21.05 -4.72 1.71
C ASP A 165 -22.38 -5.46 1.83
N SER A 166 -22.41 -6.76 1.49
CA SER A 166 -23.63 -7.57 1.57
C SER A 166 -23.73 -8.44 2.82
N GLY A 167 -22.60 -8.76 3.46
CA GLY A 167 -22.51 -9.75 4.53
C GLY A 167 -22.45 -11.21 4.02
N ALA A 168 -22.49 -11.43 2.70
CA ALA A 168 -22.37 -12.77 2.12
C ALA A 168 -21.05 -13.43 2.54
N THR A 169 -21.15 -14.58 3.19
CA THR A 169 -20.06 -15.30 3.84
C THR A 169 -19.96 -16.70 3.25
N THR A 170 -18.82 -16.97 2.60
CA THR A 170 -18.45 -18.30 2.10
C THR A 170 -17.57 -19.00 3.13
N THR A 171 -17.87 -20.26 3.44
CA THR A 171 -16.99 -21.11 4.25
C THR A 171 -15.98 -21.78 3.33
N ASP A 172 -14.69 -21.58 3.63
CA ASP A 172 -13.58 -22.23 2.93
C ASP A 172 -13.17 -23.53 3.63
N GLY A 173 -12.21 -24.26 3.04
CA GLY A 173 -11.61 -25.43 3.66
C GLY A 173 -11.07 -25.14 5.06
N SER A 174 -11.33 -26.06 6.00
CA SER A 174 -10.83 -25.93 7.38
C SER A 174 -9.31 -25.97 7.44
N ILE A 175 -8.74 -25.27 8.41
CA ILE A 175 -7.29 -25.22 8.62
C ILE A 175 -6.70 -26.64 8.77
N ASN A 176 -5.66 -26.93 7.99
CA ASN A 176 -5.01 -28.24 7.94
C ASN A 176 -3.50 -28.13 7.66
N GLY A 177 -2.77 -29.25 7.78
CA GLY A 177 -1.32 -29.32 7.49
C GLY A 177 -0.38 -28.86 8.61
N GLY A 178 -0.91 -28.26 9.68
CA GLY A 178 -0.16 -27.90 10.89
C GLY A 178 -0.05 -29.02 11.93
N ALA A 179 0.44 -28.69 13.12
CA ALA A 179 0.40 -29.58 14.28
C ALA A 179 -1.05 -29.92 14.67
N ALA A 180 -1.27 -31.05 15.37
CA ALA A 180 -2.61 -31.51 15.74
C ALA A 180 -3.40 -30.51 16.62
N ASN A 181 -2.69 -29.68 17.39
CA ASN A 181 -3.24 -28.63 18.26
C ASN A 181 -3.13 -27.22 17.65
N THR A 182 -2.91 -27.10 16.33
CA THR A 182 -2.79 -25.80 15.65
C THR A 182 -3.99 -24.91 15.97
N ALA A 183 -3.72 -23.68 16.40
CA ALA A 183 -4.73 -22.70 16.75
C ALA A 183 -4.35 -21.34 16.15
N ILE A 184 -4.82 -21.07 14.93
CA ILE A 184 -4.59 -19.77 14.29
C ILE A 184 -5.30 -18.68 15.09
N SER A 185 -4.54 -17.72 15.59
CA SER A 185 -5.03 -16.64 16.45
C SER A 185 -5.01 -15.27 15.78
N ALA A 186 -4.17 -15.10 14.75
CA ALA A 186 -4.10 -13.90 13.92
C ALA A 186 -3.69 -14.28 12.49
N SER A 187 -4.05 -13.45 11.51
CA SER A 187 -3.74 -13.67 10.11
C SER A 187 -3.68 -12.34 9.37
N ALA A 188 -2.84 -12.23 8.33
CA ALA A 188 -2.74 -11.03 7.51
C ALA A 188 -2.29 -11.34 6.07
N TYR A 189 -2.69 -10.53 5.10
CA TYR A 189 -2.28 -10.62 3.70
C TYR A 189 -1.09 -9.71 3.37
N THR A 190 -0.20 -10.16 2.47
CA THR A 190 0.78 -9.27 1.84
C THR A 190 0.12 -8.32 0.85
N ASN A 191 0.83 -7.22 0.52
CA ASN A 191 0.43 -6.22 -0.47
C ASN A 191 -0.91 -5.55 -0.16
N SER A 192 -1.17 -5.20 1.11
CA SER A 192 -2.40 -4.58 1.65
C SER A 192 -2.71 -3.17 1.12
N PHE A 193 -2.70 -2.99 -0.20
CA PHE A 193 -3.05 -1.78 -0.92
C PHE A 193 -4.02 -2.06 -2.07
N ALA A 194 -4.90 -1.09 -2.37
CA ALA A 194 -5.88 -1.23 -3.43
C ALA A 194 -5.23 -1.48 -4.80
N GLY A 195 -5.72 -2.48 -5.53
CA GLY A 195 -5.26 -2.78 -6.87
C GLY A 195 -3.96 -3.59 -6.95
N THR A 196 -3.49 -4.20 -5.86
CA THR A 196 -2.45 -5.23 -5.97
C THR A 196 -2.87 -6.38 -6.90
N GLY A 197 -1.90 -6.96 -7.60
CA GLY A 197 -2.09 -8.11 -8.49
C GLY A 197 -1.82 -9.46 -7.82
N SER A 198 -1.27 -9.47 -6.60
CA SER A 198 -0.95 -10.69 -5.86
C SER A 198 -1.03 -10.48 -4.35
N THR A 199 -1.39 -11.54 -3.62
CA THR A 199 -1.44 -11.57 -2.15
C THR A 199 -1.05 -12.96 -1.66
N THR A 200 -0.42 -13.02 -0.50
CA THR A 200 -0.14 -14.25 0.24
C THR A 200 -0.74 -14.11 1.64
N LEU A 201 -1.56 -15.08 2.07
CA LEU A 201 -2.08 -15.11 3.45
C LEU A 201 -1.03 -15.72 4.38
N TYR A 202 -0.76 -15.03 5.48
CA TYR A 202 0.01 -15.55 6.60
C TYR A 202 -0.86 -15.72 7.83
N GLY A 203 -0.61 -16.76 8.62
CA GLY A 203 -1.30 -17.06 9.86
C GLY A 203 -0.33 -17.31 11.01
N ILE A 204 -0.66 -16.82 12.19
CA ILE A 204 0.07 -17.10 13.43
C ILE A 204 -0.67 -18.18 14.20
N ASP A 205 0.01 -19.31 14.40
CA ASP A 205 -0.41 -20.34 15.35
C ASP A 205 0.01 -19.93 16.77
N GLY A 206 -0.95 -19.42 17.54
CA GLY A 206 -0.74 -18.97 18.91
C GLY A 206 -0.47 -20.11 19.89
N ALA A 207 -0.83 -21.35 19.56
CA ALA A 207 -0.57 -22.51 20.43
C ALA A 207 0.89 -22.99 20.32
N ASN A 208 1.45 -22.94 19.11
CA ASN A 208 2.81 -23.46 18.84
C ASN A 208 3.83 -22.37 18.51
N SER A 209 3.46 -21.08 18.61
CA SER A 209 4.33 -19.93 18.30
C SER A 209 5.00 -20.07 16.93
N THR A 210 4.20 -20.33 15.91
CA THR A 210 4.68 -20.62 14.55
C THR A 210 3.95 -19.75 13.53
N LEU A 211 4.71 -19.13 12.62
CA LEU A 211 4.20 -18.45 11.44
C LEU A 211 4.02 -19.47 10.31
N TYR A 212 2.88 -19.41 9.64
CA TYR A 212 2.58 -20.20 8.45
C TYR A 212 2.21 -19.29 7.28
N ALA A 213 2.57 -19.69 6.06
CA ALA A 213 1.86 -19.25 4.88
C ALA A 213 0.65 -20.17 4.66
N GLN A 214 -0.51 -19.63 4.33
CA GLN A 214 -1.69 -20.43 4.00
C GLN A 214 -1.84 -20.49 2.47
N ASN A 215 -1.52 -21.64 1.89
CA ASN A 215 -1.44 -21.79 0.44
C ASN A 215 -1.84 -23.22 -0.02
N PRO A 216 -2.92 -23.37 -0.81
CA PRO A 216 -3.90 -22.34 -1.16
C PRO A 216 -4.68 -21.84 0.06
N PRO A 217 -5.00 -20.53 0.17
CA PRO A 217 -5.75 -20.02 1.31
C PRO A 217 -7.13 -20.67 1.41
N ASN A 218 -7.86 -20.81 0.30
CA ASN A 218 -9.24 -21.32 0.31
C ASN A 218 -9.36 -22.80 0.69
N ASP A 219 -8.25 -23.53 0.69
CA ASP A 219 -8.22 -24.94 1.11
C ASP A 219 -7.89 -25.08 2.61
N GLY A 220 -7.55 -23.99 3.29
CA GLY A 220 -7.11 -24.02 4.70
C GLY A 220 -5.68 -24.52 4.91
N THR A 221 -4.95 -24.84 3.84
CA THR A 221 -3.66 -25.54 3.90
C THR A 221 -2.55 -24.66 4.44
N LEU A 222 -1.99 -25.03 5.58
CA LEU A 222 -0.81 -24.39 6.16
C LEU A 222 0.47 -24.95 5.54
N ALA A 223 1.38 -24.06 5.17
CA ALA A 223 2.65 -24.36 4.54
C ALA A 223 3.78 -23.52 5.14
N LYS A 224 5.03 -23.95 4.90
CA LYS A 224 6.26 -23.26 5.32
C LYS A 224 6.25 -22.85 6.80
N PRO A 225 6.14 -23.80 7.75
CA PRO A 225 6.21 -23.48 9.17
C PRO A 225 7.53 -22.77 9.50
N VAL A 226 7.44 -21.62 10.16
CA VAL A 226 8.59 -20.90 10.69
C VAL A 226 8.37 -20.62 12.18
N PRO A 227 9.13 -21.26 13.09
CA PRO A 227 9.06 -20.94 14.51
C PRO A 227 9.37 -19.45 14.74
N LEU A 228 8.53 -18.76 15.53
CA LEU A 228 8.63 -17.31 15.72
C LEU A 228 9.93 -16.88 16.41
N GLY A 229 10.58 -17.77 17.15
CA GLY A 229 11.77 -17.46 17.97
C GLY A 229 11.44 -16.82 19.32
N VAL A 230 10.15 -16.57 19.59
CA VAL A 230 9.60 -16.12 20.86
C VAL A 230 8.38 -16.97 21.20
N THR A 231 8.18 -17.29 22.49
CA THR A 231 6.97 -17.97 22.94
C THR A 231 5.90 -16.93 23.23
N ILE A 232 4.82 -16.97 22.46
CA ILE A 232 3.70 -16.02 22.57
C ILE A 232 2.50 -16.64 23.29
N GLY A 233 1.66 -15.79 23.88
CA GLY A 233 0.31 -16.16 24.29
C GLY A 233 -0.67 -16.18 23.11
N ALA A 234 -1.82 -16.82 23.32
CA ALA A 234 -2.91 -16.87 22.32
C ALA A 234 -3.55 -15.50 22.04
N ALA A 235 -3.48 -14.56 23.00
CA ALA A 235 -3.88 -13.17 22.76
C ALA A 235 -2.77 -12.44 21.99
N ASN A 236 -3.07 -12.09 20.75
CA ASN A 236 -2.17 -11.36 19.87
C ASN A 236 -2.95 -10.60 18.78
N GLY A 237 -2.22 -9.82 18.00
CA GLY A 237 -2.66 -9.25 16.73
C GLY A 237 -1.51 -9.28 15.74
N PHE A 238 -1.83 -9.40 14.46
CA PHE A 238 -0.86 -9.45 13.37
C PHE A 238 -1.43 -8.76 12.14
N ASP A 239 -0.60 -7.95 11.50
CA ASP A 239 -0.94 -7.24 10.25
C ASP A 239 0.36 -7.01 9.47
N ILE A 240 0.28 -6.81 8.16
CA ILE A 240 1.40 -6.69 7.25
C ILE A 240 1.39 -5.32 6.57
N ASP A 241 2.54 -4.65 6.61
CA ASP A 241 2.71 -3.35 5.99
C ASP A 241 2.58 -3.46 4.47
N ALA A 242 1.60 -2.73 3.94
CA ALA A 242 1.21 -2.78 2.53
C ALA A 242 2.35 -2.49 1.54
N ARG A 243 3.30 -1.62 1.90
CA ARG A 243 4.39 -1.23 1.01
C ARG A 243 5.53 -2.22 1.06
N THR A 244 5.92 -2.63 2.27
CA THR A 244 7.17 -3.37 2.49
C THR A 244 6.99 -4.88 2.67
N ASN A 245 5.76 -5.34 2.90
CA ASN A 245 5.45 -6.70 3.38
C ASN A 245 6.18 -7.08 4.68
N MET A 246 6.60 -6.09 5.48
CA MET A 246 7.03 -6.34 6.85
C MET A 246 5.79 -6.64 7.69
N GLY A 247 5.76 -7.82 8.32
CA GLY A 247 4.74 -8.14 9.30
C GLY A 247 4.98 -7.39 10.60
N TYR A 248 3.91 -7.05 11.30
CA TYR A 248 3.95 -6.49 12.65
C TYR A 248 3.04 -7.34 13.53
N MET A 249 3.55 -7.76 14.68
CA MET A 249 2.81 -8.58 15.64
C MET A 249 2.81 -7.90 16.99
N VAL A 250 1.64 -7.78 17.62
CA VAL A 250 1.56 -7.52 19.06
C VAL A 250 1.25 -8.82 19.77
N ALA A 251 2.11 -9.22 20.70
CA ALA A 251 1.93 -10.44 21.47
C ALA A 251 2.32 -10.26 22.94
N THR A 252 1.68 -11.03 23.81
CA THR A 252 2.06 -11.08 25.23
C THR A 252 3.24 -12.01 25.43
N VAL A 253 4.39 -11.46 25.86
CA VAL A 253 5.62 -12.20 26.17
C VAL A 253 6.18 -11.68 27.50
N GLY A 254 6.39 -12.59 28.47
CA GLY A 254 6.87 -12.21 29.80
C GLY A 254 5.93 -11.27 30.56
N GLY A 255 4.62 -11.30 30.27
CA GLY A 255 3.60 -10.44 30.88
C GLY A 255 3.46 -9.04 30.26
N ALA A 256 4.32 -8.67 29.31
CA ALA A 256 4.23 -7.42 28.57
C ALA A 256 3.59 -7.63 27.19
N ARG A 257 2.80 -6.65 26.72
CA ARG A 257 2.34 -6.58 25.32
C ARG A 257 3.45 -5.94 24.50
N ASN A 258 4.14 -6.73 23.70
CA ASN A 258 5.29 -6.29 22.91
C ASN A 258 4.92 -6.21 21.43
N LEU A 259 5.36 -5.14 20.77
CA LEU A 259 5.38 -5.02 19.32
C LEU A 259 6.65 -5.68 18.77
N TYR A 260 6.47 -6.55 17.78
CA TYR A 260 7.52 -7.20 17.02
C TYR A 260 7.39 -6.85 15.55
N GLY A 261 8.52 -6.64 14.87
CA GLY A 261 8.60 -6.80 13.42
C GLY A 261 8.74 -8.28 13.07
N VAL A 262 8.14 -8.71 11.97
CA VAL A 262 8.11 -10.10 11.51
C VAL A 262 8.56 -10.16 10.06
N ASN A 263 9.79 -10.64 9.84
CA ASN A 263 10.33 -10.84 8.50
C ASN A 263 9.72 -12.10 7.86
N LEU A 264 8.78 -11.91 6.94
CA LEU A 264 8.06 -13.00 6.27
C LEU A 264 8.94 -13.89 5.38
N ALA A 265 10.11 -13.40 4.97
CA ALA A 265 11.08 -14.14 4.17
C ALA A 265 12.08 -14.95 5.01
N ALA A 266 12.09 -14.79 6.34
CA ALA A 266 13.03 -15.50 7.20
C ALA A 266 12.67 -16.99 7.28
N THR A 267 13.71 -17.84 7.29
CA THR A 267 13.57 -19.30 7.42
C THR A 267 13.60 -19.78 8.87
N SER A 268 13.94 -18.91 9.82
CA SER A 268 13.92 -19.17 11.26
C SER A 268 13.88 -17.86 12.04
N ALA A 269 13.25 -17.86 13.21
CA ALA A 269 13.17 -16.72 14.14
C ALA A 269 12.88 -15.36 13.43
N PRO A 270 11.74 -15.24 12.73
CA PRO A 270 11.39 -14.05 11.95
C PRO A 270 11.14 -12.81 12.80
N THR A 271 11.01 -12.95 14.11
CA THR A 271 10.58 -11.87 15.01
C THR A 271 11.76 -11.03 15.52
N THR A 272 11.58 -9.71 15.52
CA THR A 272 12.51 -8.74 16.14
C THR A 272 11.70 -7.84 17.06
N LEU A 273 12.08 -7.75 18.34
CA LEU A 273 11.42 -6.88 19.30
C LEU A 273 11.61 -5.40 18.92
N ILE A 274 10.50 -4.67 18.78
CA ILE A 274 10.52 -3.22 18.57
C ILE A 274 10.37 -2.50 19.90
N GLY A 275 9.42 -2.92 20.74
CA GLY A 275 9.23 -2.35 22.07
C GLY A 275 7.91 -2.75 22.72
N ALA A 276 7.80 -2.51 24.03
CA ALA A 276 6.56 -2.75 24.77
C ALA A 276 5.53 -1.64 24.48
N LEU A 277 4.26 -2.02 24.37
CA LEU A 277 3.14 -1.09 24.33
C LEU A 277 2.86 -0.54 25.73
N GLY A 278 2.40 0.70 25.79
CA GLY A 278 1.95 1.34 27.03
C GLY A 278 0.58 0.85 27.54
N VAL A 279 0.27 -0.45 27.44
CA VAL A 279 -1.04 -1.01 27.82
C VAL A 279 -0.96 -2.25 28.72
N THR A 280 -1.93 -2.37 29.62
CA THR A 280 -2.06 -3.48 30.57
C THR A 280 -3.07 -4.57 30.14
N GLU A 281 -3.89 -4.29 29.14
CA GLU A 281 -4.90 -5.22 28.62
C GLU A 281 -4.34 -6.08 27.50
N ASP A 282 -4.91 -7.28 27.35
CA ASP A 282 -4.64 -8.14 26.21
C ASP A 282 -5.23 -7.58 24.92
N ILE A 283 -4.53 -7.84 23.82
CA ILE A 283 -4.89 -7.40 22.46
C ILE A 283 -5.55 -8.56 21.72
N ARG A 284 -6.64 -8.27 21.00
CA ARG A 284 -7.38 -9.22 20.14
C ARG A 284 -7.05 -9.08 18.65
N GLY A 285 -6.42 -7.97 18.26
CA GLY A 285 -6.10 -7.68 16.87
C GLY A 285 -5.42 -6.34 16.76
N ILE A 286 -4.67 -6.15 15.68
CA ILE A 286 -4.13 -4.85 15.28
C ILE A 286 -4.52 -4.60 13.83
N ALA A 287 -4.57 -3.33 13.46
CA ALA A 287 -4.69 -2.87 12.10
C ALA A 287 -3.67 -1.75 11.90
N LEU A 288 -2.77 -1.92 10.93
CA LEU A 288 -1.94 -0.85 10.41
C LEU A 288 -2.85 0.07 9.63
N ARG A 289 -2.71 1.37 9.85
CA ARG A 289 -3.43 2.32 9.02
C ARG A 289 -2.90 2.22 7.61
N ALA A 290 -3.79 1.90 6.68
CA ALA A 290 -3.44 1.69 5.29
C ALA A 290 -2.69 2.90 4.71
N VAL A 291 -1.64 2.58 3.95
CA VAL A 291 -1.02 3.49 2.98
C VAL A 291 -2.07 4.02 2.03
N ALA A 292 -1.86 5.22 1.49
CA ALA A 292 -2.72 5.72 0.42
C ALA A 292 -2.67 4.73 -0.75
N ALA A 293 -3.81 4.52 -1.43
CA ALA A 293 -3.85 3.71 -2.65
C ALA A 293 -2.72 4.15 -3.62
N PRO A 294 -2.10 3.20 -4.35
CA PRO A 294 -0.97 3.52 -5.21
C PRO A 294 -1.35 4.62 -6.20
N VAL A 295 -0.55 5.67 -6.25
CA VAL A 295 -0.65 6.71 -7.28
C VAL A 295 0.40 6.40 -8.34
N ILE A 296 -0.01 6.36 -9.59
CA ILE A 296 0.90 6.25 -10.72
C ILE A 296 1.26 7.66 -11.14
N LEU A 297 2.54 7.97 -11.05
CA LEU A 297 3.13 9.22 -11.51
C LEU A 297 3.63 9.01 -12.93
N GLY A 298 3.13 9.76 -13.90
CA GLY A 298 3.53 9.64 -15.30
C GLY A 298 4.27 10.88 -15.79
N LEU A 299 5.41 10.69 -16.45
CA LEU A 299 6.09 11.76 -17.19
C LEU A 299 5.51 11.82 -18.61
N ALA A 300 4.77 12.89 -18.91
CA ALA A 300 4.17 13.11 -20.22
C ALA A 300 5.19 13.64 -21.25
N ASP A 301 4.90 13.44 -22.54
CA ASP A 301 5.72 13.93 -23.66
C ASP A 301 5.99 15.44 -23.64
N ASP A 302 5.06 16.22 -23.08
CA ASP A 302 5.14 17.68 -22.95
C ASP A 302 5.84 18.13 -21.65
N ASN A 303 6.57 17.21 -21.00
CA ASN A 303 7.34 17.44 -19.77
C ASN A 303 6.47 17.89 -18.58
N ARG A 304 5.30 17.27 -18.45
CA ARG A 304 4.38 17.45 -17.33
C ARG A 304 4.33 16.19 -16.47
N LEU A 305 4.12 16.38 -15.17
CA LEU A 305 3.87 15.29 -14.24
C LEU A 305 2.36 15.03 -14.14
N LEU A 306 1.98 13.80 -14.45
CA LEU A 306 0.63 13.28 -14.33
C LEU A 306 0.53 12.44 -13.06
N GLY A 307 -0.63 12.44 -12.42
CA GLY A 307 -0.99 11.50 -11.36
C GLY A 307 -2.33 10.85 -11.69
N PHE A 308 -2.43 9.54 -11.60
CA PHE A 308 -3.66 8.79 -11.85
C PHE A 308 -3.66 7.47 -11.08
N LYS A 309 -4.82 6.81 -11.00
CA LYS A 309 -5.01 5.54 -10.29
C LYS A 309 -4.99 4.36 -11.25
N VAL A 310 -4.51 3.22 -10.76
CA VAL A 310 -4.48 1.96 -11.53
C VAL A 310 -5.87 1.54 -12.04
N GLY A 311 -6.91 1.66 -11.20
CA GLY A 311 -8.27 1.26 -11.55
C GLY A 311 -9.04 2.27 -12.42
N SER A 312 -8.52 3.48 -12.58
CA SER A 312 -9.14 4.54 -13.39
C SER A 312 -8.10 5.34 -14.16
N PRO A 313 -7.27 4.69 -15.01
CA PRO A 313 -6.14 5.34 -15.67
C PRO A 313 -6.59 6.39 -16.69
N ASN A 314 -7.84 6.31 -17.17
CA ASN A 314 -8.45 7.30 -18.04
C ASN A 314 -8.73 8.65 -17.37
N THR A 315 -8.62 8.72 -16.04
CA THR A 315 -8.84 9.93 -15.24
C THR A 315 -7.52 10.41 -14.66
N ILE A 316 -7.12 11.63 -15.03
CA ILE A 316 -5.92 12.27 -14.49
C ILE A 316 -6.30 13.07 -13.25
N ASP A 317 -5.83 12.64 -12.09
CA ASP A 317 -6.06 13.26 -10.78
C ASP A 317 -5.08 14.43 -10.52
N THR A 318 -3.90 14.41 -11.13
CA THR A 318 -2.90 15.48 -11.03
C THR A 318 -2.28 15.74 -12.39
N ASN A 319 -2.12 17.01 -12.76
CA ASN A 319 -1.49 17.40 -14.01
C ASN A 319 -0.75 18.72 -13.83
N VAL A 320 0.55 18.67 -13.50
CA VAL A 320 1.36 19.84 -13.14
C VAL A 320 2.54 20.02 -14.09
N ALA A 321 2.91 21.27 -14.33
CA ALA A 321 4.12 21.57 -15.09
C ALA A 321 5.35 21.28 -14.22
N ILE A 322 6.40 20.71 -14.82
CA ILE A 322 7.69 20.64 -14.15
C ILE A 322 8.32 22.04 -14.14
N THR A 323 8.72 22.51 -12.96
CA THR A 323 9.38 23.81 -12.77
C THR A 323 10.73 23.63 -12.05
N GLY A 324 11.58 24.66 -12.03
CA GLY A 324 12.90 24.59 -11.39
C GLY A 324 14.03 24.02 -12.27
N LEU A 325 13.75 23.71 -13.53
CA LEU A 325 14.75 23.32 -14.54
C LEU A 325 15.36 24.56 -15.24
N ALA A 326 16.53 24.37 -15.86
CA ALA A 326 17.15 25.40 -16.70
C ALA A 326 16.36 25.61 -18.00
N GLY A 327 16.60 26.74 -18.68
CA GLY A 327 15.88 27.06 -19.92
C GLY A 327 16.07 25.99 -21.01
N GLY A 328 14.96 25.42 -21.50
CA GLY A 328 14.96 24.37 -22.52
C GLY A 328 15.31 22.96 -22.01
N GLU A 329 15.57 22.80 -20.71
CA GLU A 329 15.84 21.50 -20.10
C GLU A 329 14.53 20.76 -19.78
N THR A 330 14.53 19.45 -19.99
CA THR A 330 13.40 18.56 -19.72
C THR A 330 13.83 17.40 -18.84
N LEU A 331 12.87 16.70 -18.25
CA LEU A 331 13.12 15.37 -17.69
C LEU A 331 13.24 14.35 -18.82
N VAL A 332 14.09 13.34 -18.61
CA VAL A 332 14.22 12.18 -19.50
C VAL A 332 13.65 10.90 -18.87
N GLY A 333 13.53 10.86 -17.54
CA GLY A 333 12.88 9.79 -16.78
C GLY A 333 12.73 10.17 -15.31
N ILE A 334 11.91 9.42 -14.60
CA ILE A 334 11.55 9.61 -13.18
C ILE A 334 11.44 8.28 -12.47
N ASP A 335 11.77 8.25 -11.19
CA ASP A 335 11.45 7.11 -10.34
C ASP A 335 11.37 7.49 -8.85
N VAL A 336 10.62 6.75 -8.05
CA VAL A 336 10.53 6.89 -6.60
C VAL A 336 11.61 6.05 -5.95
N ARG A 337 12.52 6.69 -5.21
CA ARG A 337 13.59 5.97 -4.50
C ARG A 337 13.00 5.17 -3.33
N PRO A 338 13.12 3.83 -3.28
CA PRO A 338 12.49 3.04 -2.24
C PRO A 338 12.98 3.36 -0.81
N LYS A 339 14.22 3.85 -0.67
CA LYS A 339 14.84 4.17 0.63
C LYS A 339 14.27 5.40 1.32
N ASP A 340 13.93 6.45 0.57
CA ASP A 340 13.47 7.73 1.13
C ASP A 340 12.04 8.11 0.68
N GLY A 341 11.47 7.40 -0.30
CA GLY A 341 10.12 7.62 -0.81
C GLY A 341 9.96 8.90 -1.65
N MET A 342 11.06 9.56 -2.00
CA MET A 342 11.05 10.79 -2.81
C MET A 342 11.03 10.44 -4.30
N LEU A 343 10.30 11.25 -5.09
CA LEU A 343 10.37 11.21 -6.55
C LEU A 343 11.65 11.89 -7.03
N TYR A 344 12.50 11.14 -7.74
CA TYR A 344 13.67 11.65 -8.44
C TYR A 344 13.38 11.75 -9.93
N GLY A 345 14.09 12.66 -10.60
CA GLY A 345 14.12 12.76 -12.05
C GLY A 345 15.54 12.94 -12.55
N LEU A 346 15.80 12.39 -13.73
CA LEU A 346 17.00 12.68 -14.52
C LEU A 346 16.64 13.69 -15.60
N THR A 347 17.45 14.72 -15.78
CA THR A 347 17.21 15.76 -16.78
C THR A 347 18.05 15.58 -18.05
N SER A 348 17.66 16.23 -19.14
CA SER A 348 18.41 16.25 -20.41
C SER A 348 19.80 16.88 -20.32
N ASN A 349 20.06 17.67 -19.27
CA ASN A 349 21.39 18.22 -18.96
C ASN A 349 22.20 17.34 -17.99
N ALA A 350 21.82 16.07 -17.82
CA ALA A 350 22.46 15.12 -16.92
C ALA A 350 22.49 15.60 -15.46
N ARG A 351 21.39 16.23 -15.00
CA ARG A 351 21.20 16.60 -13.60
C ARG A 351 20.20 15.68 -12.93
N LEU A 352 20.47 15.34 -11.68
CA LEU A 352 19.53 14.68 -10.79
C LEU A 352 18.73 15.73 -10.04
N VAL A 353 17.42 15.58 -10.05
CA VAL A 353 16.49 16.44 -9.31
C VAL A 353 15.60 15.59 -8.42
N THR A 354 15.16 16.15 -7.30
CA THR A 354 13.97 15.67 -6.58
C THR A 354 12.78 16.50 -7.01
N ILE A 355 11.61 15.88 -7.16
CA ILE A 355 10.40 16.54 -7.64
C ILE A 355 9.31 16.41 -6.58
N ASP A 356 8.64 17.50 -6.23
CA ASP A 356 7.41 17.44 -5.45
C ASP A 356 6.25 16.99 -6.36
N PRO A 357 5.65 15.80 -6.13
CA PRO A 357 4.61 15.29 -7.02
C PRO A 357 3.32 16.12 -7.02
N ALA A 358 3.07 16.92 -5.98
CA ALA A 358 1.87 17.75 -5.89
C ALA A 358 2.00 19.06 -6.67
N THR A 359 3.21 19.62 -6.78
CA THR A 359 3.44 20.94 -7.38
C THR A 359 4.25 20.89 -8.68
N GLY A 360 4.99 19.80 -8.93
CA GLY A 360 5.93 19.68 -10.05
C GLY A 360 7.22 20.47 -9.84
N ALA A 361 7.46 21.02 -8.64
CA ALA A 361 8.69 21.76 -8.34
C ALA A 361 9.88 20.81 -8.26
N ALA A 362 10.85 20.97 -9.17
CA ALA A 362 12.10 20.23 -9.16
C ALA A 362 13.20 21.00 -8.41
N THR A 363 13.96 20.29 -7.58
CA THR A 363 15.13 20.80 -6.86
C THR A 363 16.35 19.99 -7.26
N VAL A 364 17.43 20.67 -7.69
CA VAL A 364 18.68 20.01 -8.09
C VAL A 364 19.33 19.35 -6.88
N LYS A 365 19.68 18.07 -7.05
CA LYS A 365 20.37 17.25 -6.05
C LYS A 365 21.85 17.08 -6.40
N ALA A 366 22.15 16.70 -7.65
CA ALA A 366 23.50 16.47 -8.14
C ALA A 366 23.58 16.60 -9.67
N THR A 367 24.78 16.61 -10.22
CA THR A 367 25.03 16.49 -11.67
C THR A 367 25.83 15.22 -11.90
N LEU A 368 25.52 14.48 -12.96
CA LEU A 368 26.25 13.26 -13.29
C LEU A 368 27.72 13.60 -13.57
N ALA A 369 28.60 12.82 -12.96
CA ALA A 369 30.04 12.89 -13.16
C ALA A 369 30.62 11.47 -13.16
N ALA A 370 31.75 11.27 -13.82
CA ALA A 370 32.45 9.99 -13.78
C ALA A 370 32.71 9.55 -12.34
N ASP A 371 32.32 8.32 -12.01
CA ASP A 371 32.74 7.70 -10.76
C ASP A 371 34.26 7.45 -10.82
N GLY A 372 35.01 8.02 -9.88
CA GLY A 372 36.46 7.82 -9.82
C GLY A 372 36.89 6.37 -9.58
N ALA A 373 35.97 5.50 -9.14
CA ALA A 373 36.20 4.07 -9.03
C ALA A 373 36.00 3.30 -10.35
N ASP A 374 35.34 3.89 -11.36
CA ASP A 374 35.21 3.28 -12.69
C ASP A 374 36.45 3.59 -13.53
N THR A 375 37.38 2.63 -13.56
CA THR A 375 38.60 2.73 -14.37
C THR A 375 38.49 2.04 -15.72
N THR A 376 37.32 1.46 -16.04
CA THR A 376 37.13 0.62 -17.23
C THR A 376 36.48 1.37 -18.37
N ALA A 377 35.38 2.08 -18.11
CA ALA A 377 34.63 2.84 -19.09
C ALA A 377 34.06 4.13 -18.46
N PRO A 378 34.91 5.07 -18.01
CA PRO A 378 34.46 6.24 -17.27
C PRO A 378 33.33 6.99 -18.01
N TYR A 379 32.29 7.38 -17.26
CA TYR A 379 31.18 8.16 -17.81
C TYR A 379 31.69 9.47 -18.43
N THR A 380 31.17 9.78 -19.63
CA THR A 380 31.52 11.01 -20.36
C THR A 380 30.29 11.88 -20.63
N ALA A 381 29.21 11.26 -21.11
CA ALA A 381 27.94 11.91 -21.38
C ALA A 381 26.81 10.87 -21.44
N MET A 382 25.56 11.34 -21.33
CA MET A 382 24.41 10.52 -21.70
C MET A 382 24.37 10.34 -23.22
N GLN A 383 24.10 9.12 -23.68
CA GLN A 383 23.99 8.76 -25.09
C GLN A 383 22.56 8.33 -25.41
N GLY A 384 22.08 8.64 -26.61
CA GLY A 384 20.72 8.30 -27.04
C GLY A 384 19.71 9.43 -26.83
N THR A 385 18.44 9.12 -27.07
CA THR A 385 17.34 10.10 -27.07
C THR A 385 16.14 9.70 -26.20
N ALA A 386 16.11 8.44 -25.75
CA ALA A 386 15.11 7.92 -24.84
C ALA A 386 15.79 7.06 -23.77
N PHE A 387 15.25 7.09 -22.56
CA PHE A 387 15.88 6.49 -21.38
C PHE A 387 14.84 5.79 -20.52
N ALA A 388 15.15 4.59 -20.06
CA ALA A 388 14.49 3.96 -18.93
C ALA A 388 15.24 4.33 -17.65
N VAL A 389 14.53 4.69 -16.59
CA VAL A 389 15.09 5.17 -15.33
C VAL A 389 14.41 4.46 -14.18
N ASP A 390 15.17 3.75 -13.34
CA ASP A 390 14.59 2.99 -12.22
C ASP A 390 15.63 2.75 -11.11
N PHE A 391 15.22 2.74 -9.85
CA PHE A 391 16.09 2.50 -8.71
C PHE A 391 16.30 1.02 -8.49
N ASN A 392 17.57 0.60 -8.47
CA ASN A 392 17.95 -0.66 -7.85
C ASN A 392 17.82 -0.54 -6.32
N PRO A 393 16.86 -1.23 -5.67
CA PRO A 393 16.61 -1.05 -4.25
C PRO A 393 17.66 -1.72 -3.35
N VAL A 394 18.39 -2.73 -3.86
CA VAL A 394 19.46 -3.41 -3.12
C VAL A 394 20.73 -2.55 -3.10
N ALA A 395 21.15 -2.06 -4.26
CA ALA A 395 22.35 -1.26 -4.40
C ALA A 395 22.14 0.21 -4.01
N ASP A 396 20.88 0.65 -3.91
CA ASP A 396 20.51 2.05 -3.71
C ASP A 396 21.17 2.96 -4.78
N ARG A 397 20.96 2.58 -6.04
CA ARG A 397 21.51 3.24 -7.23
C ARG A 397 20.42 3.42 -8.28
N LEU A 398 20.42 4.56 -8.95
CA LEU A 398 19.57 4.80 -10.10
C LEU A 398 20.20 4.12 -11.32
N ARG A 399 19.45 3.25 -11.98
CA ARG A 399 19.78 2.64 -13.27
C ARG A 399 19.20 3.52 -14.37
N VAL A 400 20.03 3.77 -15.39
CA VAL A 400 19.61 4.49 -16.59
C VAL A 400 20.02 3.68 -17.80
N ILE A 401 19.07 3.32 -18.65
CA ILE A 401 19.31 2.57 -19.89
C ILE A 401 18.79 3.38 -21.06
N SER A 402 19.65 3.67 -22.03
CA SER A 402 19.24 4.42 -23.23
C SER A 402 18.79 3.52 -24.37
N ASP A 403 18.06 4.11 -25.31
CA ASP A 403 17.73 3.53 -26.62
C ASP A 403 18.96 3.18 -27.48
N SER A 404 20.14 3.74 -27.17
CA SER A 404 21.41 3.39 -27.81
C SER A 404 22.13 2.20 -27.16
N GLY A 405 21.58 1.68 -26.05
CA GLY A 405 22.15 0.57 -25.28
C GLY A 405 23.16 0.99 -24.20
N GLN A 406 23.44 2.29 -24.02
CA GLN A 406 24.20 2.75 -22.84
C GLN A 406 23.47 2.35 -21.56
N SER A 407 24.20 1.78 -20.60
CA SER A 407 23.70 1.39 -19.28
C SER A 407 24.53 2.06 -18.19
N LEU A 408 23.90 2.84 -17.32
CA LEU A 408 24.55 3.61 -16.26
C LEU A 408 24.03 3.21 -14.88
N ARG A 409 24.92 3.19 -13.88
CA ARG A 409 24.56 3.18 -12.45
C ARG A 409 24.98 4.48 -11.82
N ILE A 410 24.06 5.13 -11.13
CA ILE A 410 24.26 6.47 -10.59
C ILE A 410 24.01 6.46 -9.08
N ASN A 411 24.96 7.02 -8.33
CA ASN A 411 24.74 7.38 -6.93
C ASN A 411 24.02 8.72 -6.88
N VAL A 412 22.73 8.71 -6.54
CA VAL A 412 21.89 9.91 -6.60
C VAL A 412 22.25 11.00 -5.60
N ASP A 413 22.97 10.65 -4.53
CA ASP A 413 23.39 11.61 -3.51
C ASP A 413 24.66 12.38 -3.91
N THR A 414 25.44 11.88 -4.89
CA THR A 414 26.73 12.46 -5.29
C THR A 414 26.85 12.76 -6.79
N GLY A 415 26.04 12.13 -7.63
CA GLY A 415 26.16 12.19 -9.10
C GLY A 415 27.23 11.26 -9.68
N ALA A 416 27.99 10.53 -8.83
CA ALA A 416 28.98 9.56 -9.31
C ALA A 416 28.30 8.48 -10.17
N THR A 417 28.77 8.35 -11.41
CA THR A 417 28.17 7.55 -12.47
C THR A 417 29.17 6.53 -13.01
N THR A 418 28.82 5.26 -12.89
CA THR A 418 29.55 4.12 -13.48
C THR A 418 28.89 3.73 -14.79
N THR A 419 29.69 3.47 -15.83
CA THR A 419 29.18 2.88 -17.08
C THR A 419 29.30 1.37 -16.98
N ASP A 420 28.18 0.67 -17.13
CA ASP A 420 28.14 -0.80 -17.20
C ASP A 420 28.24 -1.28 -18.66
N GLY A 421 28.26 -2.60 -18.87
CA GLY A 421 28.24 -3.18 -20.21
C GLY A 421 27.03 -2.73 -21.02
N ASN A 422 27.24 -2.44 -22.31
CA ASN A 422 26.16 -2.07 -23.22
C ASN A 422 25.10 -3.17 -23.29
N ILE A 423 23.84 -2.75 -23.43
CA ILE A 423 22.73 -3.68 -23.63
C ILE A 423 23.00 -4.56 -24.86
N ASN A 424 22.87 -5.87 -24.68
CA ASN A 424 23.15 -6.86 -25.70
C ASN A 424 22.18 -8.03 -25.66
N ARG A 425 21.90 -8.60 -26.84
CA ARG A 425 21.13 -9.84 -27.02
C ARG A 425 21.66 -10.58 -28.24
N ALA A 426 21.63 -11.91 -28.20
CA ALA A 426 21.86 -12.71 -29.39
C ALA A 426 20.75 -12.45 -30.44
N GLY A 427 21.14 -12.23 -31.71
CA GLY A 427 20.19 -12.02 -32.80
C GLY A 427 19.87 -10.54 -33.04
N VAL A 428 18.59 -10.16 -32.88
CA VAL A 428 18.14 -8.79 -33.12
C VAL A 428 18.74 -7.86 -32.07
N ALA A 429 19.37 -6.77 -32.52
CA ALA A 429 19.90 -5.74 -31.63
C ALA A 429 18.75 -5.18 -30.76
N PRO A 430 18.86 -5.26 -29.43
CA PRO A 430 17.78 -4.83 -28.55
C PRO A 430 17.63 -3.31 -28.56
N ARG A 431 16.40 -2.84 -28.37
CA ARG A 431 16.08 -1.43 -28.09
C ARG A 431 15.24 -1.37 -26.82
N VAL A 432 15.89 -1.17 -25.68
CA VAL A 432 15.20 -1.02 -24.40
C VAL A 432 14.41 0.29 -24.42
N VAL A 433 13.12 0.20 -24.13
CA VAL A 433 12.24 1.37 -24.02
C VAL A 433 11.69 1.57 -22.62
N ALA A 434 11.81 0.58 -21.74
CA ALA A 434 11.45 0.66 -20.33
C ALA A 434 12.23 -0.40 -19.54
N ALA A 435 12.47 -0.17 -18.26
CA ALA A 435 13.18 -1.08 -17.38
C ALA A 435 12.70 -0.87 -15.94
N ALA A 436 12.61 -1.92 -15.14
CA ALA A 436 12.19 -1.85 -13.74
C ALA A 436 12.81 -2.94 -12.87
N TYR A 437 13.16 -2.61 -11.63
CA TYR A 437 13.69 -3.55 -10.63
C TYR A 437 12.57 -4.18 -9.78
N THR A 438 12.71 -5.46 -9.45
CA THR A 438 11.82 -6.13 -8.50
C THR A 438 12.10 -5.75 -7.05
N ASN A 439 11.11 -5.96 -6.18
CA ASN A 439 11.17 -5.71 -4.74
C ASN A 439 11.54 -4.25 -4.42
N SER A 440 10.87 -3.28 -5.05
CA SER A 440 11.04 -1.83 -4.83
C SER A 440 10.53 -1.38 -3.47
N ILE A 441 11.20 -1.88 -2.43
CA ILE A 441 10.98 -1.61 -1.01
C ILE A 441 12.33 -1.22 -0.39
N PRO A 442 12.37 -0.61 0.80
CA PRO A 442 13.63 -0.35 1.49
C PRO A 442 14.34 -1.65 1.84
N THR A 443 15.64 -1.72 1.54
CA THR A 443 16.53 -2.81 1.97
C THR A 443 16.02 -4.24 1.65
N PRO A 444 15.62 -4.54 0.41
CA PRO A 444 15.17 -5.88 0.07
C PRO A 444 16.37 -6.84 0.05
N ALA A 445 16.11 -8.13 0.28
CA ALA A 445 17.16 -9.14 0.26
C ALA A 445 17.73 -9.39 -1.15
N SER A 446 16.91 -9.20 -2.19
CA SER A 446 17.30 -9.40 -3.59
C SER A 446 16.45 -8.53 -4.52
N THR A 447 16.95 -8.32 -5.74
CA THR A 447 16.25 -7.64 -6.82
C THR A 447 16.71 -8.20 -8.17
N GLN A 448 15.89 -8.07 -9.19
CA GLN A 448 16.12 -8.46 -10.57
C GLN A 448 15.67 -7.33 -11.49
N LEU A 449 16.41 -7.08 -12.57
CA LEU A 449 16.09 -6.05 -13.56
C LEU A 449 15.36 -6.67 -14.74
N PHE A 450 14.18 -6.15 -15.04
CA PHE A 450 13.42 -6.51 -16.24
C PHE A 450 13.38 -5.35 -17.22
N ASP A 451 13.49 -5.66 -18.50
CA ASP A 451 13.45 -4.69 -19.59
C ASP A 451 12.33 -5.01 -20.57
N VAL A 452 11.73 -3.96 -21.10
CA VAL A 452 10.89 -4.02 -22.30
C VAL A 452 11.75 -3.71 -23.51
N ASP A 453 11.98 -4.72 -24.34
CA ASP A 453 12.61 -4.52 -25.65
C ASP A 453 11.55 -4.13 -26.68
N GLY A 454 11.54 -2.86 -27.05
CA GLY A 454 10.64 -2.31 -28.05
C GLY A 454 10.99 -2.70 -29.50
N ALA A 455 12.15 -3.32 -29.77
CA ALA A 455 12.46 -3.86 -31.09
C ALA A 455 11.72 -5.18 -31.33
N SER A 456 11.71 -6.06 -30.32
CA SER A 456 11.10 -7.39 -30.43
C SER A 456 9.72 -7.50 -29.74
N SER A 457 9.27 -6.46 -29.02
CA SER A 457 8.05 -6.47 -28.19
C SER A 457 8.01 -7.63 -27.18
N VAL A 458 9.12 -7.83 -26.48
CA VAL A 458 9.30 -8.86 -25.45
C VAL A 458 9.64 -8.24 -24.10
N LEU A 459 9.23 -8.93 -23.03
CA LEU A 459 9.84 -8.75 -21.72
C LEU A 459 11.11 -9.59 -21.66
N ALA A 460 12.20 -9.01 -21.18
CA ALA A 460 13.46 -9.70 -20.93
C ALA A 460 13.95 -9.47 -19.50
N LEU A 461 14.69 -10.44 -18.98
CA LEU A 461 15.47 -10.31 -17.76
C LEU A 461 16.89 -9.86 -18.14
N GLN A 462 17.39 -8.78 -17.55
CA GLN A 462 18.77 -8.36 -17.73
C GLN A 462 19.67 -9.11 -16.74
N ASN A 463 20.37 -10.13 -17.22
CA ASN A 463 21.15 -11.03 -16.37
C ASN A 463 22.45 -11.52 -17.03
N PRO A 464 23.64 -11.19 -16.48
CA PRO A 464 23.84 -10.28 -15.34
C PRO A 464 23.45 -8.83 -15.67
N PRO A 465 22.90 -8.06 -14.70
CA PRO A 465 22.48 -6.68 -14.96
C PRO A 465 23.64 -5.77 -15.37
N ASN A 466 24.85 -5.95 -14.82
CA ASN A 466 25.97 -5.07 -15.16
C ASN A 466 26.65 -5.44 -16.48
N ASP A 467 26.34 -6.60 -17.05
CA ASP A 467 26.85 -7.03 -18.36
C ASP A 467 25.93 -6.60 -19.51
N GLY A 468 24.72 -6.11 -19.20
CA GLY A 468 23.73 -5.66 -20.17
C GLY A 468 23.04 -6.80 -20.96
N THR A 469 23.28 -8.06 -20.61
CA THR A 469 22.76 -9.21 -21.37
C THR A 469 21.27 -9.42 -21.12
N LEU A 470 20.47 -9.36 -22.19
CA LEU A 470 19.04 -9.62 -22.16
C LEU A 470 18.72 -11.10 -22.41
N VAL A 471 17.99 -11.71 -21.49
CA VAL A 471 17.43 -13.06 -21.60
C VAL A 471 15.93 -12.96 -21.75
N ASP A 472 15.37 -13.47 -22.85
CA ASP A 472 13.93 -13.38 -23.11
C ASP A 472 13.13 -14.14 -22.04
N VAL A 473 12.11 -13.47 -21.50
CA VAL A 473 11.09 -14.07 -20.64
C VAL A 473 9.93 -14.54 -21.50
N GLY A 474 9.44 -13.66 -22.37
CA GLY A 474 8.37 -13.97 -23.30
C GLY A 474 7.78 -12.74 -23.99
N PRO A 475 6.92 -12.95 -25.00
CA PRO A 475 6.29 -11.87 -25.74
C PRO A 475 5.31 -11.09 -24.88
N LEU A 476 5.26 -9.76 -25.06
CA LEU A 476 4.28 -8.91 -24.40
C LEU A 476 2.85 -9.19 -24.88
N GLY A 477 2.67 -9.72 -26.09
CA GLY A 477 1.36 -9.88 -26.72
C GLY A 477 0.75 -8.57 -27.22
N VAL A 478 1.48 -7.45 -27.13
CA VAL A 478 1.15 -6.15 -27.70
C VAL A 478 2.38 -5.58 -28.40
N THR A 479 2.19 -5.02 -29.59
CA THR A 479 3.27 -4.35 -30.34
C THR A 479 3.67 -3.06 -29.64
N VAL A 480 4.96 -2.89 -29.38
CA VAL A 480 5.53 -1.66 -28.82
C VAL A 480 6.16 -0.83 -29.94
N ALA A 481 5.51 0.27 -30.31
CA ALA A 481 5.90 1.07 -31.48
C ALA A 481 6.38 2.50 -31.15
N GLY A 482 6.35 2.90 -29.88
CA GLY A 482 6.78 4.22 -29.41
C GLY A 482 7.61 4.14 -28.12
N ALA A 483 7.61 5.23 -27.36
CA ALA A 483 8.11 5.21 -25.99
C ALA A 483 7.28 4.21 -25.15
N GLY A 484 7.95 3.57 -24.20
CA GLY A 484 7.35 2.72 -23.19
C GLY A 484 7.78 3.19 -21.81
N ALA A 485 7.08 2.72 -20.79
CA ALA A 485 7.49 2.87 -19.41
C ALA A 485 7.09 1.61 -18.65
N MET A 486 7.81 1.28 -17.59
CA MET A 486 7.54 0.12 -16.74
C MET A 486 8.01 0.45 -15.35
N ASP A 487 7.24 0.05 -14.35
CA ASP A 487 7.65 0.10 -12.96
C ASP A 487 7.04 -1.08 -12.19
N ILE A 488 7.73 -1.51 -11.14
CA ILE A 488 7.39 -2.61 -10.26
C ILE A 488 7.36 -2.08 -8.82
N GLY A 489 6.17 -2.04 -8.22
CA GLY A 489 5.94 -1.56 -6.85
C GLY A 489 5.43 -2.63 -5.90
N GLY A 490 5.63 -2.37 -4.60
CA GLY A 490 5.20 -3.23 -3.49
C GLY A 490 6.16 -4.39 -3.21
N GLY A 491 6.08 -4.94 -2.00
CA GLY A 491 6.81 -6.17 -1.66
C GLY A 491 6.35 -7.35 -2.52
N GLU A 492 7.23 -8.32 -2.78
CA GLU A 492 6.91 -9.48 -3.64
C GLU A 492 6.36 -9.11 -5.03
N ASN A 493 6.62 -7.89 -5.51
CA ASN A 493 6.16 -7.35 -6.81
C ASN A 493 4.63 -7.27 -6.94
N GLY A 494 3.95 -6.82 -5.87
CA GLY A 494 2.49 -6.71 -5.83
C GLY A 494 1.87 -5.88 -6.96
N LEU A 495 2.62 -4.97 -7.58
CA LEU A 495 2.15 -4.16 -8.70
C LEU A 495 3.19 -4.06 -9.81
N VAL A 496 2.98 -4.77 -10.91
CA VAL A 496 3.85 -4.71 -12.10
C VAL A 496 3.07 -4.02 -13.22
N LEU A 497 3.50 -2.82 -13.60
CA LEU A 497 2.80 -2.00 -14.57
C LEU A 497 3.70 -1.59 -15.73
N ALA A 498 3.10 -1.44 -16.91
CA ALA A 498 3.74 -0.83 -18.05
C ALA A 498 2.80 0.15 -18.75
N ALA A 499 3.30 1.32 -19.13
CA ALA A 499 2.60 2.25 -20.02
C ALA A 499 3.18 2.08 -21.44
N LEU A 500 2.41 1.49 -22.34
CA LEU A 500 2.87 1.11 -23.68
C LEU A 500 2.10 1.83 -24.77
N ARG A 501 2.80 2.12 -25.88
CA ARG A 501 2.21 2.70 -27.10
C ARG A 501 2.28 1.71 -28.26
N THR A 502 1.16 1.57 -28.95
CA THR A 502 1.04 0.76 -30.19
C THR A 502 1.33 1.57 -31.45
N THR A 503 1.56 2.87 -31.33
CA THR A 503 2.00 3.78 -32.42
C THR A 503 3.06 4.75 -31.89
N ALA A 504 3.93 5.27 -32.77
CA ALA A 504 5.08 6.07 -32.36
C ALA A 504 4.74 7.35 -31.56
N GLY A 505 3.63 8.02 -31.90
CA GLY A 505 3.18 9.28 -31.29
C GLY A 505 1.78 9.22 -30.68
N GLY A 506 1.24 8.01 -30.48
CA GLY A 506 -0.10 7.83 -29.91
C GLY A 506 -0.15 7.89 -28.39
N PRO A 507 -1.36 7.76 -27.81
CA PRO A 507 -1.53 7.71 -26.37
C PRO A 507 -0.92 6.45 -25.77
N SER A 508 -0.48 6.55 -24.51
CA SER A 508 -0.07 5.37 -23.73
C SER A 508 -1.28 4.68 -23.11
N SER A 509 -1.30 3.36 -23.14
CA SER A 509 -2.25 2.54 -22.35
C SER A 509 -1.52 1.84 -21.22
N LEU A 510 -2.19 1.70 -20.07
CA LEU A 510 -1.65 1.03 -18.89
C LEU A 510 -1.94 -0.48 -18.94
N TYR A 511 -0.91 -1.28 -18.71
CA TYR A 511 -0.95 -2.73 -18.70
C TYR A 511 -0.43 -3.26 -17.37
N ARG A 512 -0.97 -4.41 -16.93
CA ARG A 512 -0.27 -5.32 -16.02
C ARG A 512 0.63 -6.23 -16.82
N VAL A 513 1.84 -6.46 -16.34
CA VAL A 513 2.80 -7.39 -16.98
C VAL A 513 3.07 -8.58 -16.07
N ASN A 514 3.03 -9.78 -16.63
CA ASN A 514 3.41 -11.00 -15.91
C ASN A 514 4.92 -11.22 -16.04
N LEU A 515 5.67 -11.16 -14.93
CA LEU A 515 7.14 -11.32 -14.93
C LEU A 515 7.61 -12.75 -15.25
N GLY A 516 6.74 -13.76 -15.16
CA GLY A 516 7.07 -15.15 -15.49
C GLY A 516 6.81 -15.53 -16.94
N THR A 517 5.90 -14.83 -17.64
CA THR A 517 5.52 -15.14 -19.03
C THR A 517 5.77 -14.01 -20.02
N GLY A 518 6.02 -12.80 -19.52
CA GLY A 518 6.11 -11.58 -20.32
C GLY A 518 4.77 -10.98 -20.75
N ALA A 519 3.65 -11.69 -20.58
CA ALA A 519 2.36 -11.25 -21.13
C ALA A 519 1.88 -9.92 -20.50
N ALA A 520 1.51 -8.96 -21.35
CA ALA A 520 0.92 -7.69 -20.97
C ALA A 520 -0.61 -7.73 -21.17
N THR A 521 -1.36 -7.28 -20.16
CA THR A 521 -2.84 -7.24 -20.19
C THR A 521 -3.32 -5.85 -19.78
N PRO A 522 -4.30 -5.25 -20.49
CA PRO A 522 -4.83 -3.94 -20.09
C PRO A 522 -5.34 -3.99 -18.65
N VAL A 523 -5.03 -2.97 -17.83
CA VAL A 523 -5.36 -2.97 -16.38
C VAL A 523 -6.86 -3.11 -16.09
N ASN A 524 -7.71 -2.61 -16.99
CA ASN A 524 -9.18 -2.69 -16.91
C ASN A 524 -9.76 -3.83 -17.79
N GLY A 525 -8.92 -4.80 -18.16
CA GLY A 525 -9.32 -6.01 -18.86
C GLY A 525 -9.26 -5.93 -20.38
N ALA A 526 -9.02 -7.08 -21.01
CA ALA A 526 -8.82 -7.20 -22.45
C ALA A 526 -10.09 -6.95 -23.29
N ALA A 527 -11.28 -7.06 -22.70
CA ALA A 527 -12.54 -6.83 -23.40
C ALA A 527 -12.79 -5.35 -23.72
N THR A 528 -12.20 -4.43 -22.96
CA THR A 528 -12.36 -2.98 -23.17
C THR A 528 -11.03 -2.22 -23.06
N PRO A 529 -10.03 -2.47 -23.95
CA PRO A 529 -8.69 -1.88 -23.82
C PRO A 529 -8.70 -0.34 -23.78
N ALA A 530 -9.69 0.30 -24.41
CA ALA A 530 -9.88 1.75 -24.38
C ALA A 530 -10.03 2.33 -22.96
N THR A 531 -10.52 1.54 -21.99
CA THR A 531 -10.65 1.96 -20.59
C THR A 531 -9.31 1.96 -19.84
N SER A 532 -8.27 1.38 -20.44
CA SER A 532 -6.90 1.38 -19.92
C SER A 532 -6.02 2.48 -20.53
N VAL A 533 -6.54 3.25 -21.50
CA VAL A 533 -5.81 4.40 -22.07
C VAL A 533 -5.66 5.46 -20.99
N ILE A 534 -4.45 5.99 -20.84
CA ILE A 534 -4.16 7.02 -19.84
C ILE A 534 -4.80 8.34 -20.27
N GLY A 535 -5.57 8.98 -19.39
CA GLY A 535 -6.06 10.35 -19.53
C GLY A 535 -6.97 10.70 -20.72
N THR A 536 -8.00 9.90 -21.04
CA THR A 536 -8.87 10.11 -22.22
C THR A 536 -9.93 11.22 -22.10
N GLY A 537 -9.89 12.05 -21.06
CA GLY A 537 -10.93 13.04 -20.73
C GLY A 537 -10.99 14.34 -21.56
N SER A 538 -10.15 14.55 -22.60
CA SER A 538 -10.03 15.87 -23.27
C SER A 538 -10.10 15.88 -24.81
N GLY A 539 -10.59 14.82 -25.46
CA GLY A 539 -10.87 14.84 -26.91
C GLY A 539 -9.68 14.64 -27.85
N ASN A 540 -8.46 14.46 -27.33
CA ASN A 540 -7.23 14.24 -28.11
C ASN A 540 -6.61 12.83 -27.94
N GLY A 541 -7.40 11.80 -27.60
CA GLY A 541 -6.91 10.42 -27.53
C GLY A 541 -6.07 10.07 -26.29
N GLY A 542 -5.74 11.02 -25.41
CA GLY A 542 -4.94 10.83 -24.19
C GLY A 542 -3.44 11.17 -24.39
N PRO A 543 -2.68 11.48 -23.33
CA PRO A 543 -1.26 11.81 -23.45
C PRO A 543 -0.40 10.61 -23.83
N GLY A 544 0.70 10.89 -24.53
CA GLY A 544 1.85 10.02 -24.54
C GLY A 544 2.61 10.13 -23.22
N VAL A 545 2.87 8.99 -22.58
CA VAL A 545 3.71 8.88 -21.37
C VAL A 545 5.06 8.26 -21.76
N ARG A 546 6.15 8.84 -21.26
CA ARG A 546 7.53 8.37 -21.51
C ARG A 546 8.11 7.59 -20.35
N ASP A 547 7.65 7.87 -19.14
CA ASP A 547 8.10 7.16 -17.95
C ASP A 547 6.98 7.10 -16.89
N ILE A 548 7.02 6.10 -16.00
CA ILE A 548 6.07 5.97 -14.89
C ILE A 548 6.81 5.60 -13.61
N ALA A 549 6.29 6.08 -12.48
CA ALA A 549 6.70 5.67 -11.15
C ALA A 549 5.47 5.37 -10.28
N ILE A 550 5.51 4.26 -9.56
CA ILE A 550 4.50 3.77 -8.62
C ILE A 550 4.83 4.37 -7.27
N TRP A 551 3.92 5.22 -6.80
CA TRP A 551 4.08 5.88 -5.51
C TRP A 551 3.14 5.28 -4.48
N LEU A 552 3.74 4.50 -3.56
CA LEU A 552 3.10 3.93 -2.37
C LEU A 552 3.53 4.75 -1.14
N ARG A 553 2.59 5.48 -0.52
CA ARG A 553 2.86 6.36 0.63
C ARG A 553 2.52 5.70 1.96
#